data_AF-J1F745-F1
#
_entry.id   AF-J1F745-F1
#
_cell.length_a   1.000
_cell.length_b   1.000
_cell.length_c   1.000
_cell.angle_alpha   90.00
_cell.angle_beta   90.00
_cell.angle_gamma   90.00
#
_symmetry.space_group_name_H-M   'P 1'
#
loop_
_entity.id
_entity.type
_entity.pdbx_description
1 polymer ?
#
loop_
_entity_poly.entity_id
_entity_poly.type
_entity_poly.pdbx_seq_one_letter_code
_entity_poly.pdbx_strand_id
1 'polypeptide(L)'
;KEYDIFGKGTSEETLAKKYETFILAEIPIEPSIRVGGDTGKPIVYNSPDSETAKRYLASAQRLWEEIEEINKQEIVSNEAIQPTSGVSACSR
;
A
#
# COMPACT_ATOMS: atom_id res chain seq x y z
N LYS A 1 19.95 -8.84 -3.92
CA LYS A 1 20.42 -8.01 -5.05
C LYS A 1 19.19 -7.54 -5.81
N GLU A 2 19.04 -6.24 -6.01
CA GLU A 2 17.90 -5.66 -6.70
C GLU A 2 18.19 -5.57 -8.21
N TYR A 3 17.19 -5.84 -9.05
CA TYR A 3 17.32 -5.83 -10.49
C TYR A 3 16.30 -4.86 -11.08
N ASP A 4 16.78 -3.93 -11.88
CA ASP A 4 15.95 -3.00 -12.63
C ASP A 4 15.68 -3.57 -14.04
N ILE A 5 14.77 -4.54 -14.11
CA ILE A 5 14.47 -5.28 -15.35
C ILE A 5 13.46 -4.53 -16.22
N PHE A 6 12.63 -3.68 -15.59
CA PHE A 6 11.50 -3.01 -16.25
C PHE A 6 11.60 -1.48 -16.23
N GLY A 7 12.71 -0.92 -15.77
CA GLY A 7 12.85 0.51 -15.51
C GLY A 7 12.21 0.91 -14.17
N LYS A 8 12.65 2.06 -13.65
CA LYS A 8 12.15 2.67 -12.42
C LYS A 8 11.64 4.09 -12.65
N GLY A 9 10.87 4.61 -11.69
CA GLY A 9 10.48 6.02 -11.64
C GLY A 9 9.17 6.37 -12.33
N THR A 10 8.68 5.57 -13.28
CA THR A 10 7.41 5.88 -13.98
C THR A 10 6.22 5.97 -13.03
N SER A 11 6.16 5.13 -11.99
CA SER A 11 5.09 5.18 -10.99
C SER A 11 5.05 6.52 -10.25
N GLU A 12 6.21 7.05 -9.84
CA GLU A 12 6.31 8.32 -9.15
C GLU A 12 6.04 9.49 -10.11
N GLU A 13 6.70 9.49 -11.27
CA GLU A 13 6.63 10.61 -12.22
C GLU A 13 5.27 10.74 -12.91
N THR A 14 4.60 9.62 -13.19
CA THR A 14 3.39 9.63 -14.02
C THR A 14 2.09 9.44 -13.23
N LEU A 15 2.07 8.56 -12.23
CA LEU A 15 0.84 8.24 -11.49
C LEU A 15 0.77 9.03 -10.20
N ALA A 16 1.82 8.99 -9.37
CA ALA A 16 1.80 9.65 -8.06
C ALA A 16 1.58 11.15 -8.21
N LYS A 17 2.34 11.82 -9.08
CA LYS A 17 2.16 13.25 -9.37
C LYS A 17 0.80 13.58 -9.99
N LYS A 18 0.32 12.75 -10.92
CA LYS A 18 -0.95 13.00 -11.63
C LYS A 18 -2.17 12.92 -10.73
N TYR A 19 -2.15 12.00 -9.77
CA TYR A 19 -3.27 11.79 -8.85
C TYR A 19 -3.03 12.41 -7.47
N GLU A 20 -2.03 13.31 -7.35
CA GLU A 20 -1.68 13.98 -6.10
C GLU A 20 -1.55 13.01 -4.92
N THR A 21 -0.93 11.86 -5.20
CA THR A 21 -0.74 10.77 -4.26
C THR A 21 0.74 10.43 -4.13
N PHE A 22 1.06 9.42 -3.31
CA PHE A 22 2.43 9.02 -3.05
C PHE A 22 2.61 7.51 -3.11
N ILE A 23 3.84 7.10 -3.40
CA ILE A 23 4.22 5.68 -3.38
C ILE A 23 4.45 5.24 -1.94
N LEU A 24 3.73 4.20 -1.50
CA LEU A 24 3.86 3.62 -0.15
C LEU A 24 5.16 2.84 0.02
N ALA A 25 5.51 2.02 -0.97
CA ALA A 25 6.75 1.25 -1.00
C ALA A 25 7.12 0.81 -2.41
N GLU A 26 8.41 0.61 -2.62
CA GLU A 26 8.96 -0.08 -3.79
C GLU A 26 9.51 -1.44 -3.35
N ILE A 27 8.79 -2.52 -3.61
CA ILE A 27 9.20 -3.86 -3.18
C ILE A 27 9.99 -4.54 -4.30
N PRO A 28 11.24 -5.00 -4.05
CA PRO A 28 12.02 -5.67 -5.08
C PRO A 28 11.43 -7.02 -5.46
N ILE A 29 11.68 -7.48 -6.68
CA ILE A 29 11.28 -8.83 -7.11
C ILE A 29 12.12 -9.86 -6.35
N GLU A 30 11.53 -10.48 -5.34
CA GLU A 30 12.19 -11.46 -4.49
C GLU A 30 11.39 -12.78 -4.44
N PRO A 31 11.94 -13.91 -4.91
CA PRO A 31 11.23 -15.19 -4.94
C PRO A 31 10.77 -15.69 -3.56
N SER A 32 11.47 -15.29 -2.50
CA SER A 32 11.15 -15.63 -1.11
C SER A 32 9.77 -15.10 -0.69
N ILE A 33 9.30 -13.97 -1.25
CA ILE A 33 7.96 -13.42 -0.98
C ILE A 33 6.90 -14.42 -1.43
N ARG A 34 7.01 -14.91 -2.66
CA ARG A 34 6.09 -15.90 -3.24
C ARG A 34 6.12 -17.19 -2.44
N VAL A 35 7.31 -17.75 -2.21
CA VAL A 35 7.47 -19.00 -1.46
C VAL A 35 6.91 -18.85 -0.04
N GLY A 36 7.18 -17.72 0.62
CA GLY A 36 6.62 -17.40 1.93
C GLY A 36 5.10 -17.30 1.92
N GLY A 37 4.51 -16.67 0.90
CA GLY A 37 3.06 -16.63 0.71
C GLY A 37 2.45 -18.01 0.53
N ASP A 38 2.99 -18.82 -0.38
CA ASP A 38 2.48 -20.16 -0.71
C ASP A 38 2.61 -21.14 0.46
N THR A 39 3.66 -21.00 1.27
CA THR A 39 3.94 -21.90 2.40
C THR A 39 3.38 -21.42 3.74
N GLY A 40 2.65 -20.30 3.76
CA GLY A 40 2.12 -19.71 5.00
C GLY A 40 3.21 -19.18 5.94
N LYS A 41 4.36 -18.78 5.38
CA LYS A 41 5.52 -18.21 6.08
C LYS A 41 5.80 -16.79 5.58
N PRO A 42 5.04 -15.78 6.06
CA PRO A 42 5.21 -14.40 5.61
C PRO A 42 6.64 -13.89 5.79
N ILE A 43 7.16 -13.17 4.79
CA ILE A 43 8.56 -12.71 4.77
C ILE A 43 8.89 -11.77 5.93
N VAL A 44 7.94 -10.93 6.34
CA VAL A 44 8.09 -10.00 7.47
C VAL A 44 8.33 -10.70 8.80
N TYR A 45 7.81 -11.93 8.96
CA TYR A 45 7.97 -12.72 10.18
C TYR A 45 9.16 -13.69 10.08
N ASN A 46 9.33 -14.34 8.92
CA ASN A 46 10.31 -15.42 8.76
C ASN A 46 11.70 -14.92 8.36
N SER A 47 11.78 -13.73 7.76
CA SER A 47 13.03 -13.08 7.33
C SER A 47 12.99 -11.58 7.65
N PRO A 48 12.88 -11.19 8.93
CA PRO A 48 12.67 -9.80 9.34
C PRO A 48 13.82 -8.86 8.93
N ASP A 49 15.04 -9.40 8.82
CA ASP A 49 16.22 -8.64 8.43
C ASP A 49 16.35 -8.44 6.91
N SER A 50 15.47 -9.07 6.12
CA SER A 50 15.45 -8.88 4.66
C SER A 50 15.05 -7.45 4.29
N GLU A 51 15.60 -6.94 3.20
CA GLU A 51 15.26 -5.60 2.71
C GLU A 51 13.77 -5.48 2.38
N THR A 52 13.17 -6.54 1.84
CA THR A 52 11.72 -6.59 1.59
C THR A 52 10.91 -6.48 2.87
N ALA A 53 11.27 -7.22 3.93
CA ALA A 53 10.56 -7.15 5.20
C ALA A 53 10.60 -5.73 5.79
N LYS A 54 11.77 -5.08 5.77
CA LYS A 54 11.94 -3.69 6.22
C LYS A 54 11.09 -2.73 5.40
N ARG A 55 11.07 -2.86 4.07
CA ARG A 55 10.24 -2.00 3.19
C ARG A 55 8.74 -2.16 3.44
N TYR A 56 8.27 -3.40 3.68
CA TYR A 56 6.87 -3.61 4.09
C TYR A 56 6.54 -2.95 5.42
N LEU A 57 7.39 -3.13 6.45
CA LEU A 57 7.17 -2.50 7.75
C LEU A 57 7.18 -0.97 7.67
N ALA A 58 8.12 -0.39 6.93
CA ALA A 58 8.16 1.06 6.69
C ALA A 58 6.89 1.56 5.97
N SER A 59 6.39 0.81 4.98
CA SER A 59 5.16 1.17 4.28
C SER A 59 3.93 1.11 5.17
N ALA A 60 3.85 0.13 6.07
CA ALA A 60 2.77 0.00 7.03
C ALA A 60 2.79 1.16 8.04
N GLN A 61 3.97 1.53 8.53
CA GLN A 61 4.13 2.69 9.40
C GLN A 61 3.70 3.98 8.71
N ARG A 62 4.19 4.22 7.49
CA ARG A 62 3.82 5.42 6.72
C ARG A 62 2.32 5.50 6.45
N LEU A 63 1.69 4.38 6.09
CA LEU A 63 0.24 4.31 5.90
C LEU A 63 -0.51 4.66 7.18
N TRP A 64 -0.05 4.14 8.32
CA TRP A 64 -0.66 4.42 9.62
C TRP A 64 -0.58 5.91 9.97
N GLU A 65 0.60 6.51 9.84
CA GLU A 65 0.83 7.94 10.11
C GLU A 65 -0.07 8.83 9.23
N GLU A 66 -0.22 8.49 7.94
CA GLU A 66 -1.11 9.21 7.03
C GLU A 66 -2.59 9.09 7.45
N ILE A 67 -3.05 7.89 7.80
CA ILE A 67 -4.42 7.68 8.27
C ILE A 67 -4.68 8.49 9.55
N GLU A 68 -3.74 8.52 10.49
CA GLU A 68 -3.87 9.33 11.70
C GLU A 68 -3.98 10.82 11.38
N GLU A 69 -3.19 11.32 10.42
CA GLU A 69 -3.24 12.73 10.02
C GLU A 69 -4.57 13.08 9.33
N ILE A 70 -5.02 12.25 8.39
CA ILE A 70 -6.31 12.42 7.72
C ILE A 70 -7.47 12.43 8.74
N ASN A 71 -7.43 11.54 9.73
CA ASN A 71 -8.44 11.46 10.77
C ASN A 71 -8.41 12.70 11.68
N LYS A 72 -7.23 13.24 12.03
CA LYS A 72 -7.11 14.48 12.82
C LYS A 72 -7.65 15.70 12.07
N GLN A 73 -7.46 15.74 10.76
CA GLN A 73 -7.89 16.84 9.91
C GLN A 73 -9.35 16.70 9.47
N GLU A 74 -10.03 15.59 9.83
CA GLU A 74 -11.42 15.26 9.45
C GLU A 74 -11.69 15.39 7.93
N ILE A 75 -10.67 15.16 7.09
CA ILE A 75 -10.74 15.43 5.64
C ILE A 75 -11.66 14.43 4.92
N VAL A 76 -11.75 13.21 5.43
CA VAL A 76 -12.40 12.10 4.74
C VAL A 76 -13.38 11.41 5.67
N SER A 77 -14.68 11.49 5.36
CA SER A 77 -15.73 10.74 6.04
C SER A 77 -16.44 9.78 5.09
N ASN A 78 -16.90 8.64 5.60
CA ASN A 78 -17.71 7.71 4.81
C ASN A 78 -18.98 8.39 4.28
N GLU A 79 -19.54 9.33 5.02
CA GLU A 79 -20.71 10.12 4.63
C GLU A 79 -20.42 11.02 3.42
N ALA A 80 -19.19 11.54 3.30
CA ALA A 80 -18.77 12.37 2.16
C ALA A 80 -18.44 11.55 0.90
N ILE A 81 -18.08 10.27 1.05
CA ILE A 81 -17.71 9.39 -0.07
C ILE A 81 -18.91 8.60 -0.59
N GLN A 82 -19.77 8.10 0.29
CA GLN A 82 -20.87 7.24 -0.10
C GLN A 82 -22.05 8.07 -0.63
N PRO A 83 -22.64 7.70 -1.79
CA PRO A 83 -23.90 8.29 -2.20
C PRO A 83 -25.01 7.89 -1.21
N THR A 84 -25.44 8.83 -0.38
CA THR A 84 -26.50 8.62 0.63
C THR A 84 -27.91 8.74 0.06
N SER A 85 -28.05 9.18 -1.19
CA SER A 85 -29.32 9.40 -1.88
C SER A 85 -29.69 8.21 -2.78
N GLY A 86 -30.10 7.10 -2.17
CA GLY A 86 -30.67 5.98 -2.92
C GLY A 86 -31.13 4.85 -2.01
N VAL A 87 -32.36 4.37 -2.24
CA VAL A 87 -32.85 3.13 -1.61
C VAL A 87 -31.83 2.02 -1.92
N SER A 88 -31.39 1.30 -0.89
CA SER A 88 -30.42 0.20 -1.03
C SER A 88 -30.77 -0.69 -2.22
N ALA A 89 -29.78 -1.02 -3.05
CA ALA A 89 -29.99 -1.92 -4.20
C ALA A 89 -30.58 -3.29 -3.81
N CYS A 90 -30.56 -3.63 -2.52
CA CYS A 90 -31.11 -4.85 -1.95
C CYS A 90 -32.48 -4.67 -1.25
N SER A 91 -33.16 -3.53 -1.41
CA SER A 91 -34.46 -3.27 -0.75
C SER A 91 -35.67 -3.75 -1.56
N ARG A 92 -35.55 -4.85 -2.31
CA ARG A 92 -36.67 -5.54 -2.97
C ARG A 92 -36.88 -6.92 -2.39
#